data_AF-A0A350P339-F1
#
_entry.id   AF-A0A350P339-F1
#
_cell.length_a   1.000
_cell.length_b   1.000
_cell.length_c   1.000
_cell.angle_alpha   90.00
_cell.angle_beta   90.00
_cell.angle_gamma   90.00
#
_symmetry.space_group_name_H-M   'P 1'
#
loop_
_entity.id
_entity.type
_entity.pdbx_description
1 polymer ?
#
loop_
_entity_poly.entity_id
_entity_poly.type
_entity_poly.pdbx_seq_one_letter_code
_entity_poly.pdbx_strand_id
1 'polypeptide(L)'
;MKAFLIDPSQRTIDSVLAPENPSLEDIKNLLGFERVEGVVFNSQWDTLFVEDEGLYKEEQTFFVLEHKADPVPGKALCLGTVIDTGELTSPWIHLDYLKRLITFVTPEEAYEHWEKQSYDF
;
A
#
# COMPACT_ATOMS: atom_id res chain seq x y z
N MET A 1 -1.64 -9.83 -15.20
CA MET A 1 -2.38 -10.31 -14.03
C MET A 1 -3.17 -9.19 -13.33
N LYS A 2 -4.06 -9.54 -12.40
CA LYS A 2 -4.87 -8.58 -11.64
C LYS A 2 -4.08 -8.04 -10.44
N ALA A 3 -4.23 -6.75 -10.12
CA ALA A 3 -3.69 -6.12 -8.92
C ALA A 3 -4.74 -5.21 -8.28
N PHE A 4 -4.52 -4.76 -7.05
CA PHE A 4 -5.35 -3.71 -6.44
C PHE A 4 -4.54 -2.45 -6.20
N LEU A 5 -5.01 -1.32 -6.71
CA LEU A 5 -4.44 -0.01 -6.46
C LEU A 5 -5.23 0.69 -5.36
N ILE A 6 -4.56 1.06 -4.28
CA ILE A 6 -5.07 1.89 -3.20
C ILE A 6 -4.64 3.32 -3.49
N ASP A 7 -5.59 4.23 -3.66
CA ASP A 7 -5.33 5.64 -3.95
C ASP A 7 -6.00 6.51 -2.87
N PRO A 8 -5.25 6.97 -1.83
CA PRO A 8 -5.82 7.80 -0.77
C PRO A 8 -6.24 9.20 -1.23
N SER A 9 -5.71 9.70 -2.36
CA SER A 9 -6.15 10.99 -2.93
C SER A 9 -7.56 10.91 -3.49
N GLN A 10 -7.90 9.78 -4.12
CA GLN A 10 -9.22 9.52 -4.66
C GLN A 10 -10.12 8.78 -3.67
N ARG A 11 -9.56 8.27 -2.57
CA ARG A 11 -10.21 7.40 -1.59
C ARG A 11 -10.80 6.15 -2.24
N THR A 12 -10.07 5.55 -3.18
CA THR A 12 -10.49 4.36 -3.93
C THR A 12 -9.55 3.17 -3.75
N ILE A 13 -10.12 1.98 -3.96
CA ILE A 13 -9.38 0.73 -4.09
C ILE A 13 -9.93 0.02 -5.32
N ASP A 14 -9.14 0.05 -6.38
CA ASP A 14 -9.56 -0.34 -7.72
C ASP A 14 -8.76 -1.54 -8.22
N SER A 15 -9.42 -2.38 -9.02
CA SER A 15 -8.76 -3.46 -9.73
C SER A 15 -8.03 -2.89 -10.95
N VAL A 16 -6.72 -3.13 -11.03
CA VAL A 16 -5.89 -2.73 -12.18
C VAL A 16 -5.23 -3.95 -12.81
N LEU A 17 -4.64 -3.76 -14.00
CA LEU A 17 -3.87 -4.79 -14.68
C LEU A 17 -2.38 -4.50 -14.49
N ALA A 18 -1.64 -5.52 -14.05
CA ALA A 18 -0.18 -5.55 -14.07
C ALA A 18 0.31 -6.54 -15.13
N PRO A 19 1.54 -6.42 -15.64
CA PRO A 19 2.17 -7.46 -16.46
C PRO A 19 2.17 -8.83 -15.76
N GLU A 20 2.25 -9.91 -16.53
CA GLU A 20 2.63 -11.22 -15.99
C GLU A 20 4.11 -11.15 -15.58
N ASN A 21 4.44 -11.49 -14.32
CA ASN A 21 5.77 -11.32 -13.74
C ASN A 21 6.30 -9.86 -13.77
N PRO A 22 5.65 -8.93 -13.06
CA PRO A 22 6.04 -7.52 -13.07
C PRO A 22 7.44 -7.36 -12.47
N SER A 23 8.26 -6.56 -13.15
CA SER A 23 9.51 -6.07 -12.61
C SER A 23 9.28 -4.99 -11.57
N LEU A 24 10.31 -4.64 -10.82
CA LEU A 24 10.29 -3.47 -9.92
C LEU A 24 9.97 -2.18 -10.68
N GLU A 25 10.42 -2.04 -11.93
CA GLU A 25 10.13 -0.88 -12.77
C GLU A 25 8.64 -0.81 -13.16
N ASP A 26 8.01 -1.95 -13.44
CA ASP A 26 6.57 -2.01 -13.69
C ASP A 26 5.76 -1.55 -12.47
N ILE A 27 6.16 -2.00 -11.27
CA ILE A 27 5.51 -1.61 -10.00
C ILE A 27 5.65 -0.10 -9.78
N LYS A 28 6.86 0.45 -9.97
CA LYS A 28 7.13 1.88 -9.90
C LYS A 28 6.28 2.69 -10.87
N ASN A 29 6.15 2.21 -12.12
CA ASN A 29 5.33 2.86 -13.14
C ASN A 29 3.83 2.82 -12.80
N LEU A 30 3.34 1.71 -12.25
CA LEU A 30 1.94 1.58 -11.80
C LEU A 30 1.62 2.49 -10.61
N LEU A 31 2.58 2.67 -9.71
CA LEU A 31 2.45 3.55 -8.55
C LEU A 31 2.69 5.03 -8.90
N GLY A 32 3.52 5.31 -9.90
CA GLY A 32 3.97 6.65 -10.26
C GLY A 32 5.10 7.19 -9.38
N PHE A 33 5.90 6.30 -8.76
CA PHE A 33 6.97 6.69 -7.82
C PHE A 33 8.29 5.97 -8.09
N GLU A 34 9.40 6.66 -7.87
CA GLU A 34 10.75 6.11 -8.12
C GLU A 34 11.23 5.16 -7.02
N ARG A 35 10.76 5.35 -5.78
CA ARG A 35 11.12 4.53 -4.63
C ARG A 35 9.89 3.85 -4.06
N VAL A 36 9.97 2.54 -3.95
CA VAL A 36 8.88 1.70 -3.47
C VAL A 36 9.44 0.67 -2.50
N GLU A 37 8.69 0.43 -1.43
CA GLU A 37 8.97 -0.63 -0.46
C GLU A 37 7.83 -1.66 -0.49
N GLY A 38 8.17 -2.95 -0.38
CA GLY A 38 7.20 -4.04 -0.32
C GLY A 38 7.01 -4.53 1.11
N VAL A 39 5.77 -4.53 1.59
CA VAL A 39 5.41 -5.03 2.94
C VAL A 39 4.40 -6.16 2.81
N VAL A 40 4.81 -7.37 3.21
CA VAL A 40 3.88 -8.50 3.38
C VAL A 40 2.99 -8.22 4.58
N PHE A 41 1.68 -8.30 4.42
CA PHE A 41 0.74 -7.87 5.46
C PHE A 41 -0.26 -8.92 5.93
N ASN A 42 -0.31 -10.09 5.28
CA ASN A 42 -1.20 -11.17 5.68
C ASN A 42 -0.53 -12.55 5.57
N SER A 43 -1.19 -13.57 6.11
CA SER A 43 -0.68 -14.95 6.11
C SER A 43 -0.70 -15.62 4.73
N GLN A 44 -1.39 -15.04 3.75
CA GLN A 44 -1.42 -15.51 2.37
C GLN A 44 -0.31 -14.90 1.52
N TRP A 45 0.58 -14.10 2.12
CA TRP A 45 1.70 -13.45 1.44
C TRP A 45 1.29 -12.41 0.40
N ASP A 46 0.15 -11.74 0.61
CA ASP A 46 -0.12 -10.50 -0.12
C ASP A 46 0.83 -9.40 0.37
N THR A 47 1.39 -8.69 -0.60
CA THR A 47 2.39 -7.64 -0.43
C THR A 47 1.80 -6.32 -0.89
N LEU A 48 1.91 -5.29 -0.04
CA LEU A 48 1.66 -3.90 -0.42
C LEU A 48 2.98 -3.27 -0.84
N PHE A 49 3.08 -2.87 -2.09
CA PHE A 49 4.13 -1.98 -2.55
C PHE A 49 3.69 -0.54 -2.30
N VAL A 50 4.42 0.18 -1.46
CA VAL A 50 4.09 1.54 -1.00
C VAL A 50 5.15 2.52 -1.46
N GLU A 51 4.80 3.80 -1.53
CA GLU A 51 5.75 4.88 -1.76
C GLU A 51 6.69 5.07 -0.55
N ASP A 52 8.01 5.01 -0.78
CA ASP A 52 9.05 5.11 0.28
C ASP A 52 9.53 6.56 0.54
N GLU A 53 8.90 7.57 -0.09
CA GLU A 53 9.29 8.99 0.06
C GLU A 53 8.12 9.93 0.38
N GLY A 54 6.94 9.39 0.67
CA GLY A 54 5.72 10.18 0.75
C GLY A 54 5.72 11.27 1.85
N LEU A 55 6.56 11.16 2.89
CA LEU A 55 6.55 12.11 4.00
C LEU A 55 6.88 13.56 3.63
N TYR A 56 7.50 13.82 2.46
CA TYR A 56 8.03 15.15 2.10
C TYR A 56 7.19 15.93 1.08
N LYS A 57 5.95 15.51 0.80
CA LYS A 57 5.06 16.19 -0.17
C LYS A 57 4.08 17.14 0.53
N GLU A 58 3.88 18.34 -0.04
CA GLU A 58 2.99 19.38 0.52
C GLU A 58 1.51 18.93 0.59
N GLU A 59 1.04 18.13 -0.37
CA GLU A 59 -0.33 17.61 -0.43
C GLU A 59 -0.35 16.08 -0.24
N GLN A 60 0.25 15.60 0.85
CA GLN A 60 0.27 14.15 1.11
C GLN A 60 -1.11 13.65 1.54
N THR A 61 -1.42 12.42 1.14
CA THR A 61 -2.64 11.70 1.49
C THR A 61 -2.26 10.35 2.09
N PHE A 62 -3.09 9.85 3.00
CA PHE A 62 -2.72 8.70 3.83
C PHE A 62 -3.82 7.67 3.89
N PHE A 63 -3.42 6.43 4.12
CA PHE A 63 -4.33 5.37 4.51
C PHE A 63 -3.73 4.53 5.64
N VAL A 64 -4.59 3.91 6.42
CA VAL A 64 -4.20 2.95 7.45
C VAL A 64 -4.67 1.58 6.99
N LEU A 65 -3.77 0.60 7.07
CA LEU A 65 -4.15 -0.81 6.97
C LEU A 65 -4.47 -1.32 8.37
N GLU A 66 -5.63 -1.95 8.54
CA GLU A 66 -6.06 -2.54 9.80
C GLU A 66 -4.96 -3.46 10.36
N HIS A 67 -4.62 -3.27 11.64
CA HIS A 67 -3.51 -3.90 12.35
C HIS A 67 -2.09 -3.41 12.01
N LYS A 68 -1.90 -2.50 11.06
CA LYS A 68 -0.67 -1.70 10.93
C LYS A 68 -0.85 -0.43 11.76
N ALA A 69 0.09 -0.16 12.67
CA ALA A 69 -0.01 0.99 13.55
C ALA A 69 0.09 2.29 12.75
N ASP A 70 1.07 2.39 11.87
CA ASP A 70 1.38 3.66 11.23
C ASP A 70 0.58 3.93 9.95
N PRO A 71 0.05 5.15 9.79
CA PRO A 71 -0.43 5.66 8.51
C PRO A 71 0.61 5.46 7.40
N VAL A 72 0.15 5.03 6.23
CA VAL A 72 0.99 4.86 5.04
C VAL A 72 0.76 6.08 4.13
N PRO A 73 1.82 6.82 3.77
CA PRO A 73 1.70 7.92 2.83
C PRO A 73 1.59 7.41 1.39
N GLY A 74 0.82 8.12 0.57
CA GLY A 74 0.77 7.90 -0.87
C GLY A 74 0.02 6.62 -1.29
N LYS A 75 0.15 6.28 -2.58
CA LYS A 75 -0.54 5.13 -3.17
C LYS A 75 0.13 3.82 -2.78
N ALA A 76 -0.64 2.74 -2.85
CA ALA A 76 -0.11 1.39 -2.68
C ALA A 76 -0.67 0.41 -3.72
N LEU A 77 0.16 -0.53 -4.13
CA LEU A 77 -0.20 -1.60 -5.07
C LEU A 77 -0.15 -2.93 -4.33
N CYS A 78 -1.30 -3.62 -4.26
CA CYS A 78 -1.41 -4.95 -3.70
C CYS A 78 -1.19 -6.00 -4.79
N LEU A 79 -0.25 -6.90 -4.52
CA LEU A 79 0.05 -8.10 -5.31
C LEU A 79 0.18 -9.29 -4.36
N GLY A 80 -0.07 -10.49 -4.87
CA GLY A 80 0.26 -11.71 -4.13
C GLY A 80 1.74 -12.04 -4.33
N THR A 81 2.35 -12.71 -3.36
CA THR A 81 3.71 -13.24 -3.46
C THR A 81 3.70 -14.74 -3.20
N VAL A 82 4.36 -15.51 -4.07
CA VAL A 82 4.54 -16.95 -3.86
C VAL A 82 5.69 -17.15 -2.87
N ILE A 83 5.39 -17.75 -1.72
CA ILE A 83 6.35 -17.88 -0.60
C ILE A 83 7.65 -18.58 -1.00
N ASP A 84 7.58 -19.64 -1.82
CA ASP A 84 8.73 -20.48 -2.14
C ASP A 84 9.65 -19.85 -3.19
N THR A 85 9.10 -19.06 -4.12
CA THR A 85 9.86 -18.51 -5.27
C THR A 85 10.08 -17.00 -5.17
N GLY A 86 9.30 -16.30 -4.36
CA GLY A 86 9.25 -14.83 -4.34
C GLY A 86 8.58 -14.22 -5.58
N GLU A 87 8.00 -15.04 -6.47
CA GLU A 87 7.32 -14.55 -7.67
C GLU A 87 6.03 -13.82 -7.30
N LEU A 88 5.74 -12.76 -8.06
CA LEU A 88 4.55 -11.95 -7.88
C LEU A 88 3.38 -12.52 -8.68
N THR A 89 2.20 -12.51 -8.07
CA THR A 89 0.95 -13.05 -8.61
C THR A 89 -0.21 -12.08 -8.35
N SER A 90 -1.40 -12.43 -8.82
CA SER A 90 -2.62 -11.71 -8.41
C SER A 90 -2.84 -11.85 -6.91
N PRO A 91 -3.36 -10.81 -6.22
CA PRO A 91 -3.64 -10.89 -4.79
C PRO A 91 -4.51 -12.09 -4.44
N TRP A 92 -4.17 -12.77 -3.35
CA TRP A 92 -4.95 -13.84 -2.75
C TRP A 92 -6.16 -13.28 -2.00
N ILE A 93 -5.99 -12.09 -1.38
CA ILE A 93 -7.07 -11.34 -0.74
C ILE A 93 -8.16 -10.94 -1.74
N HIS A 94 -9.42 -10.97 -1.30
CA HIS A 94 -10.52 -10.44 -2.08
C HIS A 94 -10.61 -8.91 -1.96
N LEU A 95 -10.97 -8.23 -3.06
CA LEU A 95 -11.10 -6.76 -3.10
C LEU A 95 -12.01 -6.22 -1.98
N ASP A 96 -13.15 -6.85 -1.75
CA ASP A 96 -14.10 -6.41 -0.73
C ASP A 96 -13.55 -6.57 0.70
N TYR A 97 -12.65 -7.53 0.91
CA TYR A 97 -11.97 -7.70 2.19
C TYR A 97 -10.89 -6.64 2.35
N LEU A 98 -10.05 -6.42 1.33
CA LEU A 98 -9.06 -5.33 1.34
C LEU A 98 -9.72 -3.97 1.62
N LYS A 99 -10.88 -3.70 1.03
CA LYS A 99 -11.67 -2.49 1.29
C LYS A 99 -12.11 -2.31 2.75
N ARG A 100 -12.29 -3.39 3.50
CA ARG A 100 -12.62 -3.34 4.93
C ARG A 100 -11.39 -3.07 5.79
N LEU A 101 -10.22 -3.56 5.36
CA LEU A 101 -8.96 -3.36 6.07
C LEU A 101 -8.42 -1.93 5.91
N ILE A 102 -8.80 -1.21 4.86
CA ILE A 102 -8.22 0.10 4.56
C ILE A 102 -9.12 1.23 5.06
N THR A 103 -8.55 2.13 5.86
CA THR A 103 -9.17 3.38 6.27
C THR A 103 -8.39 4.57 5.71
N PHE A 104 -9.04 5.42 4.92
CA PHE A 104 -8.43 6.66 4.41
C PHE A 104 -8.55 7.77 5.46
N VAL A 105 -7.41 8.31 5.88
CA VAL A 105 -7.30 9.31 6.95
C VAL A 105 -6.79 10.64 6.40
N THR A 106 -7.08 11.74 7.10
CA THR A 106 -6.54 13.06 6.74
C THR A 106 -5.07 13.19 7.15
N PRO A 107 -4.32 14.16 6.59
CA PRO A 107 -2.98 14.47 7.06
C PRO A 107 -2.93 14.77 8.55
N GLU A 108 -3.89 15.54 9.07
CA GLU A 108 -3.96 15.87 10.50
C GLU A 108 -4.10 14.61 11.36
N GLU A 109 -5.01 13.70 11.00
CA GLU A 109 -5.19 12.42 11.70
C GLU A 109 -3.91 11.56 11.66
N ALA A 110 -3.20 11.57 10.52
CA ALA A 110 -1.95 10.83 10.36
C ALA A 110 -0.81 11.42 11.21
N TYR A 111 -0.65 12.75 11.21
CA TYR A 111 0.38 13.43 12.01
C TYR A 111 0.12 13.29 13.51
N GLU A 112 -1.14 13.44 13.95
CA GLU A 112 -1.51 13.22 15.35
C GLU A 112 -1.18 11.80 15.81
N HIS A 113 -1.34 10.79 14.93
CA HIS A 113 -1.01 9.41 15.23
C HIS A 113 0.49 9.25 15.52
N TRP A 114 1.34 9.81 14.66
CA TRP A 114 2.80 9.75 14.83
C TRP A 114 3.31 10.60 15.99
N GLU A 115 2.72 11.77 16.24
CA GLU A 115 3.06 12.59 17.41
C GLU A 115 2.80 11.82 18.70
N LYS A 116 1.62 11.18 18.84
CA LYS A 116 1.28 10.40 20.05
C LYS A 116 2.27 9.27 20.32
N GLN A 117 2.71 8.55 19.28
CA GLN A 117 3.72 7.50 19.44
C GLN A 117 5.11 8.05 19.81
N SER A 118 5.46 9.27 19.38
CA SER A 118 6.76 9.87 19.67
C SER A 118 6.95 10.30 21.13
N TYR A 119 5.87 10.42 21.91
CA TYR A 119 5.88 10.79 23.33
C TYR A 119 5.90 9.59 24.29
N ASP A 120 5.81 8.35 23.79
CA ASP A 120 5.84 7.12 24.62
C ASP A 120 7.27 6.58 24.87
N PHE A 121 8.30 7.42 24.71
CA PHE A 121 9.72 7.11 24.99
C PHE A 121 10.21 7.65 26.34
#